data_AF-A0A3D9FCT7-F1
#
_entry.id   AF-A0A3D9FCT7-F1
#
_cell.length_a   1.000
_cell.length_b   1.000
_cell.length_c   1.000
_cell.angle_alpha   90.00
_cell.angle_beta   90.00
_cell.angle_gamma   90.00
#
_symmetry.space_group_name_H-M   'P 1'
#
loop_
_entity.id
_entity.type
_entity.pdbx_description
1 polymer ?
#
loop_
_entity_poly.entity_id
_entity_poly.type
_entity_poly.pdbx_seq_one_letter_code
_entity_poly.pdbx_strand_id
1 'polypeptide(L)'
;MKQLFSLALLAVLAGCTTISQAAPRQDGIAGLGESTHVDGPLVTPLRLIEDSRCPINARCVWAGRVVLRVRVAGNRTMELTLGEPQEVADGALTLVAVAPDRIAGEGQDIAPADYRFTFAFDGGY
;
A
#
# COMPACT_ATOMS: atom_id res chain seq x y z
N MET A 1 62.36 -24.05 -29.28
CA MET A 1 62.34 -23.61 -27.87
C MET A 1 61.28 -22.52 -27.77
N LYS A 2 60.07 -22.79 -27.23
CA LYS A 2 59.74 -22.79 -25.79
C LYS A 2 59.44 -21.33 -25.36
N GLN A 3 58.26 -20.86 -24.96
CA GLN A 3 56.99 -21.44 -24.52
C GLN A 3 55.96 -20.28 -24.38
N LEU A 4 54.67 -20.62 -24.47
CA LEU A 4 53.52 -20.09 -23.69
C LEU A 4 53.16 -18.59 -23.79
N PHE A 5 52.16 -18.30 -24.64
CA PHE A 5 51.29 -17.12 -24.49
C PHE A 5 50.16 -17.44 -23.51
N SER A 6 50.13 -16.69 -22.41
CA SER A 6 49.25 -16.85 -21.26
C SER A 6 47.77 -16.62 -21.56
N LEU A 7 46.92 -17.52 -21.06
CA LEU A 7 45.47 -17.34 -20.92
C LEU A 7 45.17 -16.15 -20.01
N ALA A 8 44.40 -15.18 -20.48
CA ALA A 8 43.79 -14.14 -19.65
C ALA A 8 42.29 -14.43 -19.46
N LEU A 9 42.02 -14.97 -18.28
CA LEU A 9 40.79 -15.14 -17.50
C LEU A 9 39.61 -14.20 -17.85
N LEU A 10 38.46 -14.76 -18.24
CA LEU A 10 37.16 -14.07 -18.22
C LEU A 10 36.61 -14.04 -16.79
N ALA A 11 36.51 -12.86 -16.19
CA ALA A 11 35.83 -12.64 -14.91
C ALA A 11 34.34 -12.37 -15.13
N VAL A 12 33.48 -13.35 -14.80
CA VAL A 12 32.02 -13.19 -14.79
C VAL A 12 31.61 -12.57 -13.46
N LEU A 13 31.26 -11.28 -13.45
CA LEU A 13 30.70 -10.63 -12.27
C LEU A 13 29.24 -11.06 -12.08
N ALA A 14 29.01 -12.05 -11.22
CA ALA A 14 27.70 -12.34 -10.64
C ALA A 14 27.38 -11.26 -9.58
N GLY A 15 26.65 -10.22 -9.98
CA GLY A 15 26.11 -9.23 -9.04
C GLY A 15 24.91 -9.81 -8.29
N CYS A 16 25.10 -10.18 -7.03
CA CYS A 16 23.98 -10.46 -6.12
C CYS A 16 23.24 -9.15 -5.84
N THR A 17 22.08 -8.94 -6.45
CA THR A 17 21.16 -7.88 -6.04
C THR A 17 20.49 -8.32 -4.73
N THR A 18 21.00 -7.82 -3.61
CA THR A 18 20.33 -7.97 -2.32
C THR A 18 19.08 -7.10 -2.31
N ILE A 19 17.92 -7.72 -2.54
CA ILE A 19 16.62 -7.08 -2.32
C ILE A 19 16.47 -6.90 -0.81
N SER A 20 16.85 -5.73 -0.29
CA SER A 20 16.56 -5.36 1.10
C SER A 20 15.05 -5.16 1.21
N GLN A 21 14.35 -6.12 1.82
CA GLN A 21 12.99 -5.91 2.29
C GLN A 21 13.07 -4.90 3.42
N ALA A 22 12.72 -3.65 3.14
CA ALA A 22 12.58 -2.64 4.18
C ALA A 22 11.52 -3.11 5.19
N ALA A 23 11.82 -2.93 6.48
CA ALA A 23 10.85 -3.23 7.53
C ALA A 23 9.54 -2.45 7.30
N PRO A 24 8.38 -2.97 7.70
CA PRO A 24 7.12 -2.24 7.58
C PRO A 24 7.19 -0.88 8.26
N ARG A 25 6.62 0.14 7.61
CA ARG A 25 6.53 1.50 8.19
C ARG A 25 5.60 1.49 9.42
N GLN A 26 5.71 2.53 10.25
CA GLN A 26 4.95 2.68 11.50
C GLN A 26 4.11 3.98 11.49
N ASP A 27 3.91 4.56 10.30
CA ASP A 27 3.23 5.84 10.10
C ASP A 27 1.74 5.68 9.75
N GLY A 28 1.23 4.45 9.72
CA GLY A 28 -0.13 4.14 9.33
C GLY A 28 -0.48 4.43 7.87
N ILE A 29 0.51 4.74 7.01
CA ILE A 29 0.28 5.04 5.59
C ILE A 29 0.80 3.87 4.74
N ALA A 30 0.05 3.39 3.75
CA ALA A 30 0.52 2.33 2.84
C ALA A 30 -0.03 2.48 1.41
N GLY A 31 0.79 2.10 0.43
CA GLY A 31 0.31 1.78 -0.92
C GLY A 31 -0.28 0.36 -1.02
N LEU A 32 -0.78 -0.01 -2.20
CA LEU A 32 -1.21 -1.38 -2.45
C LEU A 32 -0.02 -2.37 -2.36
N GLY A 33 -0.19 -3.43 -1.58
CA GLY A 33 0.83 -4.45 -1.34
C GLY A 33 1.89 -4.06 -0.31
N GLU A 34 1.96 -2.80 0.08
CA GLU A 34 2.84 -2.33 1.14
C GLU A 34 2.23 -2.60 2.51
N SER A 35 3.07 -2.89 3.51
CA SER A 35 2.60 -3.09 4.88
C SER A 35 3.02 -1.93 5.77
N THR A 36 2.13 -1.52 6.66
CA THR A 36 2.38 -0.51 7.70
C THR A 36 1.75 -0.95 9.00
N HIS A 37 2.38 -0.61 10.12
CA HIS A 37 1.80 -0.74 11.45
C HIS A 37 1.00 0.53 11.79
N VAL A 38 -0.08 0.33 12.52
CA VAL A 38 -1.00 1.38 12.97
C VAL A 38 -1.22 1.17 14.46
N ASP A 39 -0.35 1.72 15.30
CA ASP A 39 -0.44 1.61 16.77
C ASP A 39 -0.64 0.17 17.29
N GLY A 40 -0.03 -0.82 16.62
CA GLY A 40 -0.11 -2.23 16.97
C GLY A 40 -0.33 -3.14 15.75
N PRO A 41 -1.56 -3.23 15.22
CA PRO A 41 -1.87 -4.07 14.06
C PRO A 41 -1.01 -3.77 12.83
N LEU A 42 -0.51 -4.83 12.18
CA LEU A 42 0.08 -4.76 10.84
C LEU A 42 -1.05 -4.80 9.79
N VAL A 43 -1.10 -3.79 8.93
CA VAL A 43 -2.12 -3.63 7.88
C VAL A 43 -1.45 -3.64 6.51
N THR A 44 -2.01 -4.43 5.58
CA THR A 44 -1.58 -4.48 4.18
C THR A 44 -2.78 -4.23 3.26
N PRO A 45 -2.86 -3.09 2.54
CA PRO A 45 -3.85 -2.88 1.49
C PRO A 45 -3.64 -3.88 0.36
N LEU A 46 -4.68 -4.63 -0.01
CA LEU A 46 -4.59 -5.66 -1.04
C LEU A 46 -5.19 -5.21 -2.36
N ARG A 47 -6.36 -4.55 -2.30
CA ARG A 47 -7.14 -4.18 -3.47
C ARG A 47 -8.10 -3.06 -3.14
N LEU A 48 -8.10 -2.03 -3.95
CA LEU A 48 -9.17 -1.04 -4.02
C LEU A 48 -10.39 -1.68 -4.69
N ILE A 49 -11.47 -1.88 -3.93
CA ILE A 49 -12.71 -2.49 -4.43
C ILE A 49 -13.58 -1.43 -5.10
N GLU A 50 -13.65 -0.25 -4.48
CA GLU A 50 -14.39 0.88 -5.01
C GLU A 50 -13.70 2.19 -4.64
N ASP A 51 -13.66 3.13 -5.58
CA ASP A 51 -13.43 4.54 -5.32
C ASP A 51 -14.40 5.37 -6.15
N SER A 52 -15.54 5.70 -5.53
CA SER A 52 -16.57 6.56 -6.09
C SER A 52 -16.54 7.96 -5.49
N ARG A 53 -15.44 8.35 -4.81
CA ARG A 53 -15.28 9.69 -4.22
C ARG A 53 -15.62 10.77 -5.24
N CYS A 54 -16.32 11.81 -4.76
CA CYS A 54 -16.67 12.94 -5.61
C CYS A 54 -15.37 13.65 -6.05
N PRO A 55 -15.13 13.80 -7.36
CA PRO A 55 -13.97 14.54 -7.81
C PRO A 55 -13.98 15.99 -7.30
N ILE A 56 -12.82 16.52 -6.92
CA ILE A 56 -12.70 17.85 -6.33
C ILE A 56 -13.10 18.99 -7.29
N ASN A 57 -13.13 18.71 -8.60
CA ASN A 57 -13.57 19.62 -9.66
C ASN A 57 -15.00 19.32 -10.16
N ALA A 58 -15.79 18.55 -9.42
CA ALA A 58 -17.16 18.17 -9.78
C ALA A 58 -18.18 18.52 -8.68
N ARG A 59 -19.46 18.52 -9.05
CA ARG A 59 -20.59 18.63 -8.11
C ARG A 59 -21.38 17.33 -8.15
N CYS A 60 -21.23 16.51 -7.13
CA CYS A 60 -21.92 15.22 -7.05
C CYS A 60 -23.27 15.36 -6.33
N VAL A 61 -24.26 14.61 -6.81
CA VAL A 61 -25.60 14.53 -6.20
C VAL A 61 -25.73 13.41 -5.17
N TRP A 62 -24.81 12.44 -5.18
CA TRP A 62 -24.76 11.32 -4.24
C TRP A 62 -23.42 11.30 -3.52
N ALA A 63 -23.43 10.82 -2.27
CA ALA A 63 -22.21 10.56 -1.52
C ALA A 63 -21.48 9.35 -2.14
N GLY A 64 -20.28 9.58 -2.66
CA GLY A 64 -19.36 8.52 -3.04
C GLY A 64 -18.75 7.85 -1.81
N ARG A 65 -18.06 6.72 -2.01
CA ARG A 65 -17.33 6.01 -0.96
C ARG A 65 -16.02 5.41 -1.49
N VAL A 66 -15.19 4.98 -0.57
CA VAL A 66 -14.07 4.08 -0.86
C VAL A 66 -14.27 2.79 -0.09
N VAL A 67 -14.11 1.66 -0.77
CA VAL A 67 -14.07 0.34 -0.15
C VAL A 67 -12.72 -0.29 -0.47
N LEU A 68 -11.97 -0.63 0.57
CA LEU A 68 -10.62 -1.16 0.46
C LEU A 68 -10.53 -2.53 1.12
N ARG A 69 -10.05 -3.52 0.37
CA ARG A 69 -9.72 -4.83 0.95
C ARG A 69 -8.32 -4.78 1.54
N VAL A 70 -8.21 -5.15 2.81
CA VAL A 70 -6.96 -5.17 3.57
C VAL A 70 -6.71 -6.56 4.17
N ARG A 71 -5.45 -6.84 4.47
CA ARG A 71 -5.03 -7.91 5.38
C ARG A 71 -4.60 -7.28 6.70
N VAL A 72 -5.03 -7.86 7.82
CA VAL A 72 -4.75 -7.33 9.16
C VAL A 72 -4.22 -8.44 10.07
N ALA A 73 -3.26 -8.10 10.92
CA ALA A 73 -2.77 -8.94 12.04
C ALA A 73 -2.48 -10.40 11.65
N GLY A 74 -1.74 -10.60 10.55
CA GLY A 74 -1.44 -11.92 10.01
C GLY A 74 -2.18 -12.17 8.70
N ASN A 75 -3.13 -13.12 8.66
CA ASN A 75 -3.79 -13.58 7.43
C ASN A 75 -5.29 -13.21 7.33
N ARG A 76 -5.86 -12.52 8.32
CA ARG A 76 -7.28 -12.11 8.29
C ARG A 76 -7.45 -11.04 7.22
N THR A 77 -8.39 -11.25 6.30
CA THR A 77 -8.78 -10.23 5.32
C THR A 77 -10.14 -9.64 5.66
N MET A 78 -10.29 -8.34 5.45
CA MET A 78 -11.54 -7.62 5.63
C MET A 78 -11.64 -6.45 4.66
N GLU A 79 -12.81 -5.84 4.60
CA GLU A 79 -13.06 -4.63 3.83
C GLU A 79 -13.26 -3.47 4.79
N LEU A 80 -12.59 -2.35 4.50
CA LEU A 80 -12.75 -1.09 5.20
C LEU A 80 -13.46 -0.11 4.28
N THR A 81 -14.50 0.55 4.79
CA THR A 81 -15.09 1.72 4.15
C THR A 81 -14.42 2.97 4.72
N LEU A 82 -14.09 3.94 3.86
CA LEU A 82 -13.49 5.21 4.31
C LEU A 82 -14.38 5.90 5.36
N GLY A 83 -13.78 6.17 6.52
CA GLY A 83 -14.43 6.82 7.67
C GLY A 83 -15.25 5.88 8.56
N GLU A 84 -15.39 4.60 8.22
CA GLU A 84 -16.15 3.64 9.02
C GLU A 84 -15.21 2.75 9.84
N PRO A 85 -15.30 2.78 11.19
CA PRO A 85 -14.48 1.92 12.04
C PRO A 85 -14.89 0.45 11.90
N GLN A 86 -13.91 -0.44 11.97
CA GLN A 86 -14.09 -1.90 11.98
C GLN A 86 -13.36 -2.53 13.15
N GLU A 87 -14.02 -3.45 13.86
CA GLU A 87 -13.44 -4.11 15.03
C GLU A 87 -12.26 -5.04 14.67
N VAL A 88 -11.11 -4.77 15.29
CA VAL A 88 -9.87 -5.53 15.14
C VAL A 88 -9.25 -5.73 16.52
N ALA A 89 -9.13 -7.00 16.93
CA ALA A 89 -8.60 -7.37 18.25
C ALA A 89 -9.36 -6.65 19.38
N ASP A 90 -8.68 -5.77 20.09
CA ASP A 90 -9.16 -4.99 21.24
C ASP A 90 -9.49 -3.53 20.89
N GLY A 91 -9.51 -3.18 19.60
CA GLY A 91 -9.76 -1.82 19.13
C GLY A 91 -10.53 -1.74 17.81
N ALA A 92 -10.56 -0.54 17.26
CA ALA A 92 -11.19 -0.24 15.98
C ALA A 92 -10.17 0.25 14.96
N LEU A 93 -10.09 -0.42 13.82
CA LEU A 93 -9.28 0.00 12.67
C LEU A 93 -10.17 0.80 11.70
N THR A 94 -9.70 1.98 11.31
CA THR A 94 -10.43 2.87 10.38
C THR A 94 -9.54 3.25 9.21
N LEU A 95 -10.07 3.17 7.98
CA LEU A 95 -9.47 3.85 6.83
C LEU A 95 -9.86 5.32 6.93
N VAL A 96 -8.92 6.20 7.30
CA VAL A 96 -9.22 7.62 7.60
C VAL A 96 -8.96 8.56 6.43
N ALA A 97 -8.06 8.20 5.51
CA ALA A 97 -7.81 8.99 4.31
C ALA A 97 -7.35 8.15 3.14
N VAL A 98 -7.63 8.64 1.93
CA VAL A 98 -7.20 8.07 0.66
C VAL A 98 -6.66 9.21 -0.20
N ALA A 99 -5.44 9.07 -0.69
CA ALA A 99 -4.80 10.02 -1.58
C ALA A 99 -4.37 9.34 -2.89
N PRO A 100 -4.30 10.07 -4.01
CA PRO A 100 -4.72 11.46 -4.17
C PRO A 100 -6.25 11.61 -4.21
N ASP A 101 -6.73 12.85 -4.22
CA ASP A 101 -8.13 13.16 -4.54
C ASP A 101 -8.43 12.90 -6.02
N ARG A 102 -9.68 12.59 -6.32
CA ARG A 102 -10.12 12.36 -7.70
C ARG A 102 -10.27 13.68 -8.46
N ILE A 103 -9.87 13.68 -9.72
CA ILE A 103 -10.12 14.76 -10.69
C ILE A 103 -10.91 14.17 -11.85
N ALA A 104 -11.99 14.83 -12.27
CA ALA A 104 -12.77 14.46 -13.45
C ALA A 104 -12.09 14.98 -14.73
N GLY A 105 -12.06 14.16 -15.77
CA GLY A 105 -11.51 14.51 -17.08
C GLY A 105 -10.84 13.31 -17.75
N GLU A 106 -10.58 13.43 -19.05
CA GLU A 106 -9.85 12.40 -19.79
C GLU A 106 -8.41 12.30 -19.28
N GLY A 107 -7.93 11.07 -19.05
CA GLY A 107 -6.57 10.80 -18.57
C GLY A 107 -6.29 11.19 -17.12
N GLN A 108 -7.33 11.50 -16.33
CA GLN A 108 -7.21 11.83 -14.90
C GLN A 108 -7.39 10.61 -13.97
N ASP A 109 -7.36 9.41 -14.53
CA ASP A 109 -7.44 8.18 -13.75
C ASP A 109 -6.19 8.00 -12.89
N ILE A 110 -6.40 7.67 -11.62
CA ILE A 110 -5.32 7.43 -10.66
C ILE A 110 -4.77 6.03 -10.89
N ALA A 111 -3.46 5.90 -11.16
CA ALA A 111 -2.84 4.60 -11.29
C ALA A 111 -2.84 3.87 -9.93
N PRO A 112 -3.00 2.52 -9.91
CA PRO A 112 -3.01 1.76 -8.66
C PRO A 112 -1.80 2.00 -7.74
N ALA A 113 -0.62 2.23 -8.33
CA ALA A 113 0.62 2.47 -7.58
C ALA A 113 0.68 3.85 -6.90
N ASP A 114 -0.14 4.80 -7.35
CA ASP A 114 -0.15 6.18 -6.84
C ASP A 114 -1.03 6.33 -5.60
N TYR A 115 -1.89 5.35 -5.32
CA TYR A 115 -2.74 5.37 -4.13
C TYR A 115 -1.93 5.31 -2.84
N ARG A 116 -2.34 6.11 -1.86
CA ARG A 116 -1.90 6.04 -0.46
C ARG A 116 -3.11 5.99 0.45
N PHE A 117 -3.14 4.98 1.32
CA PHE A 117 -4.19 4.76 2.30
C PHE A 117 -3.65 5.07 3.68
N THR A 118 -4.37 5.89 4.44
CA THR A 118 -4.01 6.23 5.82
C THR A 118 -4.98 5.54 6.76
N PHE A 119 -4.45 4.87 7.76
CA PHE A 119 -5.21 4.12 8.75
C PHE A 119 -5.04 4.74 10.14
N ALA A 120 -6.05 4.59 10.97
CA ALA A 120 -5.98 4.87 12.40
C ALA A 120 -6.49 3.65 13.17
N PHE A 121 -5.92 3.40 14.34
CA PHE A 121 -6.33 2.33 15.23
C PHE A 121 -6.60 2.89 16.63
N ASP A 122 -7.83 2.76 17.08
CA ASP A 122 -8.26 3.17 18.42
C ASP A 122 -8.41 1.90 19.29
N GLY A 123 -7.37 1.54 20.04
CA GLY A 123 -7.30 0.33 20.89
C GLY A 123 -5.98 0.24 21.66
N GLY A 124 -5.77 -0.83 22.44
CA GLY A 124 -4.51 -1.05 23.16
C GLY A 124 -4.43 -0.48 24.58
N TYR A 125 -5.58 -0.25 25.24
CA TYR A 125 -5.66 0.23 26.63
C TYR A 125 -5.90 -0.90 27.64
#